data_AF-A0A151TQE8-F1
#
_entry.id   AF-A0A151TQE8-F1
#
_cell.length_a   1.000
_cell.length_b   1.000
_cell.length_c   1.000
_cell.angle_alpha   90.00
_cell.angle_beta   90.00
_cell.angle_gamma   90.00
#
_symmetry.space_group_name_H-M   'P 1'
#
loop_
_entity.id
_entity.type
_entity.pdbx_description
1 polymer ?
#
loop_
_entity_poly.entity_id
_entity_poly.type
_entity_poly.pdbx_seq_one_letter_code
_entity_poly.pdbx_strand_id
1 'polypeptide(L)'
;MSVENALKLLGVSEGASFDDILRAKNAILANCKDDKDAIAQVEAAYDMLLMQSLTQRRAGKVASSSVRYADVKRVKSPAAGSMPQWLKNSPVSIETPSTSDFGLQAGVYGALMGLTYLNGASAPAAAYAGADVPGLLLAGSFGASLYFMTKKNVKLGKATVISIGGIVAGAVVGSAVENWLQVDIVPFLGIHSPAAVVSEIIIISQFLVSLYLR
;
A
#
# COMPACT_ATOMS: atom_id res chain seq x y z
N MET A 1 -13.51 22.40 -23.82
CA MET A 1 -13.35 21.52 -25.02
C MET A 1 -13.37 20.06 -24.56
N SER A 2 -13.88 19.13 -25.37
CA SER A 2 -13.80 17.69 -25.09
C SER A 2 -12.68 17.04 -25.90
N VAL A 3 -12.26 15.83 -25.54
CA VAL A 3 -11.14 15.12 -26.19
C VAL A 3 -11.43 14.84 -27.66
N GLU A 4 -12.68 14.50 -27.98
CA GLU A 4 -13.15 14.21 -29.34
C GLU A 4 -13.09 15.47 -30.21
N ASN A 5 -13.37 16.63 -29.61
CA ASN A 5 -13.27 17.92 -30.30
C ASN A 5 -11.79 18.30 -30.54
N ALA A 6 -10.90 18.00 -29.60
CA ALA A 6 -9.46 18.23 -29.77
C ALA A 6 -8.86 17.36 -30.88
N LEU A 7 -9.25 16.09 -30.97
CA LEU A 7 -8.87 15.17 -32.04
C LEU A 7 -9.36 15.64 -33.40
N LYS A 8 -10.62 16.09 -33.47
CA LYS A 8 -11.20 16.63 -34.70
C LYS A 8 -10.53 17.93 -35.14
N LEU A 9 -10.15 18.79 -34.20
CA LEU A 9 -9.47 20.06 -34.45
C LEU A 9 -8.03 19.86 -34.95
N LEU A 10 -7.31 18.88 -34.39
CA LEU A 10 -5.96 18.52 -34.84
C LEU A 10 -5.97 17.58 -36.06
N GLY A 11 -7.11 17.00 -36.43
CA GLY A 11 -7.23 16.06 -37.55
C GLY A 11 -6.57 14.70 -37.27
N VAL A 12 -6.56 14.26 -36.02
CA VAL A 12 -5.83 13.09 -35.54
C VAL A 12 -6.80 12.01 -35.04
N SER A 13 -6.48 10.74 -35.25
CA SER A 13 -7.28 9.59 -34.78
C SER A 13 -7.16 9.37 -33.26
N GLU A 14 -8.19 8.80 -32.63
CA GLU A 14 -8.28 8.50 -31.17
C GLU A 14 -7.13 7.64 -30.61
N GLY A 15 -6.35 6.98 -31.47
CA GLY A 15 -5.20 6.15 -31.09
C GLY A 15 -3.86 6.58 -31.70
N ALA A 16 -3.75 7.81 -32.21
CA ALA A 16 -2.51 8.26 -32.83
C ALA A 16 -1.36 8.41 -31.83
N SER A 17 -0.14 8.25 -32.30
CA SER A 17 1.05 8.43 -31.47
C SER A 17 1.21 9.91 -31.07
N PHE A 18 1.92 10.16 -29.97
CA PHE A 18 2.23 11.52 -29.55
C PHE A 18 3.02 12.30 -30.62
N ASP A 19 3.85 11.61 -31.39
CA ASP A 19 4.60 12.20 -32.50
C ASP A 19 3.68 12.65 -33.65
N ASP A 20 2.60 11.90 -33.92
CA ASP A 20 1.60 12.29 -34.92
C ASP A 20 0.82 13.54 -34.47
N ILE A 21 0.50 13.63 -33.18
CA ILE A 21 -0.17 14.80 -32.58
C ILE A 21 0.72 16.05 -32.71
N LEU A 22 2.03 15.92 -32.44
CA LEU A 22 2.98 17.02 -32.58
C LEU A 22 3.14 17.46 -34.04
N ARG A 23 3.18 16.50 -34.98
CA ARG A 23 3.23 16.78 -36.42
C ARG A 23 1.99 17.54 -36.89
N ALA A 24 0.80 17.12 -36.46
CA ALA A 24 -0.46 17.78 -36.78
C ALA A 24 -0.52 19.23 -36.24
N LYS A 25 -0.11 19.45 -34.97
CA LYS A 25 -0.01 20.79 -34.38
C LYS A 25 0.88 21.70 -35.25
N ASN A 26 2.09 21.25 -35.56
CA ASN A 26 3.05 22.04 -36.31
C ASN A 26 2.55 22.36 -37.73
N ALA A 27 1.82 21.44 -38.37
CA ALA A 27 1.21 21.66 -39.67
C ALA A 27 0.09 22.72 -39.63
N ILE A 28 -0.77 22.69 -38.60
CA ILE A 28 -1.87 23.66 -38.45
C ILE A 28 -1.32 25.04 -38.07
N LEU A 29 -0.31 25.08 -37.20
CA LEU A 29 0.35 26.33 -36.80
C LEU A 29 1.08 27.00 -37.98
N ALA A 30 1.65 26.22 -38.90
CA ALA A 30 2.26 26.76 -40.13
C ALA A 30 1.22 27.40 -41.08
N ASN A 31 -0.03 26.94 -41.04
CA ASN A 31 -1.13 27.48 -41.85
C ASN A 31 -1.83 28.67 -41.17
N CYS A 32 -1.81 28.76 -39.83
CA CYS A 32 -2.37 29.87 -39.07
C CYS A 32 -1.28 30.93 -38.80
N LYS A 33 -1.00 31.80 -39.79
CA LYS A 33 0.09 32.78 -39.67
C LYS A 33 -0.14 33.92 -38.66
N ASP A 34 -1.39 34.27 -38.31
CA ASP A 34 -1.65 35.40 -37.39
C ASP A 34 -3.01 35.34 -36.65
N ASP A 35 -3.77 34.26 -36.78
CA ASP A 35 -5.06 34.13 -36.07
C ASP A 35 -4.82 33.65 -34.63
N LYS A 36 -4.73 34.60 -33.70
CA LYS A 36 -4.45 34.36 -32.28
C LYS A 36 -5.47 33.45 -31.62
N ASP A 37 -6.74 33.53 -32.02
CA ASP A 37 -7.81 32.72 -31.44
C ASP A 37 -7.73 31.27 -31.94
N ALA A 38 -7.41 31.08 -33.24
CA ALA A 38 -7.15 29.76 -33.79
C ALA A 38 -5.92 29.10 -33.17
N ILE A 39 -4.83 29.85 -32.96
CA ILE A 39 -3.61 29.36 -32.31
C ILE A 39 -3.92 28.92 -30.88
N ALA A 40 -4.65 29.72 -30.11
CA ALA A 40 -5.03 29.38 -28.74
C ALA A 40 -5.90 28.11 -28.67
N GLN A 41 -6.79 27.90 -29.64
CA GLN A 41 -7.60 26.68 -29.73
C GLN A 41 -6.77 25.44 -30.08
N VAL A 42 -5.79 25.56 -30.97
CA VAL A 42 -4.86 24.49 -31.34
C VAL A 42 -3.96 24.11 -30.16
N GLU A 43 -3.46 25.10 -29.41
CA GLU A 43 -2.67 24.86 -28.20
C GLU A 43 -3.50 24.23 -27.09
N ALA A 44 -4.74 24.69 -26.87
CA ALA A 44 -5.65 24.07 -25.91
C ALA A 44 -6.01 22.62 -26.27
N ALA A 45 -6.17 22.32 -27.57
CA ALA A 45 -6.39 20.97 -28.05
C ALA A 45 -5.15 20.08 -27.84
N TYR A 46 -3.96 20.61 -28.12
CA TYR A 46 -2.69 19.92 -27.89
C TYR A 46 -2.46 19.59 -26.41
N ASP A 47 -2.67 20.56 -25.51
CA ASP A 47 -2.50 20.38 -24.07
C ASP A 47 -3.46 19.33 -23.51
N MET A 48 -4.68 19.27 -24.03
CA MET A 48 -5.67 18.26 -23.64
C MET A 48 -5.21 16.84 -24.01
N LEU A 49 -4.73 16.63 -25.24
CA LEU A 49 -4.23 15.33 -25.69
C LEU A 49 -2.92 14.94 -24.97
N LEU A 50 -2.06 15.92 -24.69
CA LEU A 50 -0.87 15.73 -23.87
C LEU A 50 -1.26 15.23 -22.47
N MET A 51 -2.19 15.91 -21.80
CA MET A 51 -2.64 15.51 -20.46
C MET A 51 -3.32 14.15 -20.45
N GLN A 52 -4.09 13.82 -21.50
CA GLN A 52 -4.67 12.49 -21.67
C GLN A 52 -3.60 11.40 -21.76
N SER A 53 -2.55 11.63 -22.55
CA SER A 53 -1.43 10.67 -22.69
C SER A 53 -0.68 10.47 -21.37
N LEU A 54 -0.46 11.54 -20.59
CA LEU A 54 0.16 11.46 -19.27
C LEU A 54 -0.72 10.72 -18.27
N THR A 55 -2.03 10.92 -18.34
CA THR A 55 -3.01 10.25 -17.49
C THR A 55 -3.06 8.75 -17.81
N GLN A 56 -3.02 8.38 -19.09
CA GLN A 56 -2.93 6.98 -19.52
C GLN A 56 -1.64 6.30 -19.04
N ARG A 57 -0.49 7.00 -19.09
CA ARG A 57 0.78 6.50 -18.51
C ARG A 57 0.71 6.31 -17.01
N ARG A 58 0.13 7.26 -16.26
CA ARG A 58 -0.11 7.10 -14.81
C ARG A 58 -1.04 5.93 -14.50
N ALA A 59 -2.00 5.66 -15.38
CA ALA A 59 -2.92 4.53 -15.28
C ALA A 59 -2.30 3.19 -15.74
N GLY A 60 -1.04 3.16 -16.15
CA GLY A 60 -0.36 1.95 -16.63
C GLY A 60 -0.80 1.46 -18.02
N LYS A 61 -1.61 2.27 -18.74
CA LYS A 61 -2.01 1.99 -20.12
C LYS A 61 -1.03 2.68 -21.06
N VAL A 62 -0.04 1.95 -21.56
CA VAL A 62 0.87 2.47 -22.59
C VAL A 62 0.17 2.35 -23.94
N ALA A 63 0.03 3.47 -24.66
CA ALA A 63 -0.67 3.54 -25.94
C ALA A 63 -0.02 2.67 -27.04
N SER A 64 1.23 2.23 -26.86
CA SER A 64 1.96 1.39 -27.81
C SER A 64 2.45 0.10 -27.15
N SER A 65 2.03 -1.04 -27.72
CA SER A 65 2.55 -2.36 -27.39
C SER A 65 4.01 -2.57 -27.83
N SER A 66 4.58 -1.62 -28.57
CA SER A 66 5.98 -1.64 -29.03
C SER A 66 6.99 -1.18 -27.98
N VAL A 67 6.55 -0.47 -26.93
CA VAL A 67 7.43 -0.09 -25.82
C VAL A 67 7.64 -1.32 -24.94
N ARG A 68 8.63 -2.13 -25.31
CA ARG A 68 9.09 -3.26 -24.51
C ARG A 68 9.80 -2.68 -23.29
N TYR A 69 9.16 -2.79 -22.13
CA TYR A 69 9.84 -2.56 -20.86
C TYR A 69 11.13 -3.37 -20.86
N ALA A 70 12.26 -2.71 -20.58
CA ALA A 70 13.57 -3.37 -20.50
C ALA A 70 13.41 -4.61 -19.62
N ASP A 71 13.72 -5.79 -20.20
CA ASP A 71 13.48 -7.12 -19.65
C ASP A 71 13.55 -7.16 -18.12
N VAL A 72 12.41 -6.88 -17.48
CA VAL A 72 12.22 -7.26 -16.10
C VAL A 72 12.02 -8.76 -16.20
N LYS A 73 13.07 -9.52 -15.88
CA LYS A 73 12.98 -10.96 -15.61
C LYS A 73 11.65 -11.15 -14.89
N ARG A 74 10.66 -11.78 -15.53
CA ARG A 74 9.45 -12.19 -14.82
C ARG A 74 9.95 -13.03 -13.66
N VAL A 75 9.91 -12.47 -12.46
CA VAL A 75 10.02 -13.26 -11.25
C VAL A 75 8.89 -14.26 -11.42
N LYS A 76 9.26 -15.54 -11.60
CA LYS A 76 8.29 -16.64 -11.60
C LYS A 76 7.42 -16.37 -10.39
N SER A 77 6.13 -16.12 -10.59
CA SER A 77 5.19 -16.23 -9.49
C SER A 77 5.48 -17.60 -8.87
N PRO A 78 5.77 -17.68 -7.55
CA PRO A 78 5.92 -18.99 -6.94
C PRO A 78 4.63 -19.72 -7.26
N ALA A 79 4.79 -20.91 -7.85
CA ALA A 79 3.68 -21.75 -8.28
C ALA A 79 2.59 -21.66 -7.21
N ALA A 80 1.42 -21.18 -7.63
CA ALA A 80 0.26 -21.02 -6.77
C ALA A 80 -0.05 -22.39 -6.15
N GLY A 81 0.53 -22.65 -4.99
CA GLY A 81 0.10 -23.71 -4.10
C GLY A 81 -1.37 -23.46 -3.85
N SER A 82 -2.19 -24.42 -4.24
CA SER A 82 -3.64 -24.45 -4.10
C SER A 82 -4.15 -23.62 -2.91
N MET A 83 -4.54 -22.37 -3.17
CA MET A 83 -5.23 -21.57 -2.16
C MET A 83 -6.56 -22.25 -1.84
N PRO A 84 -6.89 -22.45 -0.55
CA PRO A 84 -8.18 -22.99 -0.14
C PRO A 84 -9.34 -22.16 -0.70
N GLN A 85 -10.41 -22.82 -1.16
CA GLN A 85 -11.56 -22.18 -1.82
C GLN A 85 -12.28 -21.13 -0.95
N TRP A 86 -12.24 -21.28 0.38
CA TRP A 86 -12.82 -20.31 1.33
C TRP A 86 -12.12 -18.94 1.30
N LEU A 87 -10.89 -18.88 0.77
CA LEU A 87 -10.08 -17.69 0.69
C LEU A 87 -10.19 -16.97 -0.67
N LYS A 88 -10.70 -17.66 -1.71
CA LYS A 88 -10.91 -17.08 -3.05
C LYS A 88 -12.02 -16.02 -3.10
N ASN A 89 -12.95 -16.05 -2.15
CA ASN A 89 -14.10 -15.13 -2.10
C ASN A 89 -13.98 -14.07 -1.00
N SER A 90 -12.82 -13.97 -0.35
CA SER A 90 -12.59 -12.95 0.67
C SER A 90 -12.27 -11.61 0.00
N PRO A 91 -12.79 -10.46 0.49
CA PRO A 91 -12.40 -9.12 0.02
C PRO A 91 -10.93 -8.76 0.32
N VAL A 92 -10.17 -9.70 0.88
CA VAL A 92 -8.78 -9.61 1.28
C VAL A 92 -7.94 -10.48 0.35
N SER A 93 -6.99 -9.88 -0.36
CA SER A 93 -6.07 -10.63 -1.22
C SER A 93 -4.85 -11.05 -0.41
N ILE A 94 -4.59 -12.36 -0.33
CA ILE A 94 -3.35 -12.89 0.27
C ILE A 94 -2.27 -12.92 -0.80
N GLU A 95 -1.22 -12.13 -0.63
CA GLU A 95 -0.08 -12.12 -1.56
C GLU A 95 1.22 -12.41 -0.80
N THR A 96 2.06 -13.30 -1.34
CA THR A 96 3.37 -13.60 -0.75
C THR A 96 4.27 -12.36 -0.79
N PRO A 97 4.90 -11.99 0.34
CA PRO A 97 5.71 -10.78 0.44
C PRO A 97 6.90 -10.79 -0.52
N SER A 98 7.25 -9.62 -1.05
CA SER A 98 8.55 -9.37 -1.68
C SER A 98 9.65 -9.52 -0.62
N THR A 99 10.70 -10.28 -0.94
CA THR A 99 11.81 -10.57 -0.01
C THR A 99 12.55 -9.32 0.46
N SER A 100 12.51 -8.22 -0.30
CA SER A 100 13.14 -6.93 0.05
C SER A 100 12.40 -6.16 1.14
N ASP A 101 11.06 -6.21 1.18
CA ASP A 101 10.27 -5.45 2.15
C ASP A 101 10.10 -6.22 3.47
N PHE A 102 10.27 -7.55 3.43
CA PHE A 102 10.23 -8.41 4.60
C PHE A 102 11.24 -8.01 5.68
N GLY A 103 12.49 -7.71 5.31
CA GLY A 103 13.53 -7.38 6.27
C GLY A 103 13.24 -6.10 7.07
N LEU A 104 12.75 -5.04 6.40
CA LEU A 104 12.39 -3.78 7.05
C LEU A 104 11.17 -3.96 7.95
N GLN A 105 10.14 -4.65 7.45
CA GLN A 105 8.91 -4.91 8.21
C GLN A 105 9.20 -5.78 9.44
N ALA A 106 9.95 -6.87 9.28
CA ALA A 106 10.37 -7.73 10.38
C ALA A 106 11.25 -6.98 11.39
N GLY A 107 12.12 -6.07 10.92
CA GLY A 107 12.90 -5.21 11.81
C GLY A 107 12.05 -4.28 12.66
N VAL A 108 11.07 -3.58 12.06
CA VAL A 108 10.18 -2.64 12.78
C VAL A 108 9.30 -3.38 13.79
N TYR A 109 8.62 -4.44 13.37
CA TYR A 109 7.75 -5.21 14.26
C TYR A 109 8.55 -6.02 15.29
N GLY A 110 9.74 -6.52 14.94
CA GLY A 110 10.65 -7.19 15.87
C GLY A 110 11.20 -6.25 16.94
N ALA A 111 11.53 -5.00 16.57
CA ALA A 111 11.92 -3.98 17.55
C ALA A 111 10.77 -3.63 18.50
N LEU A 112 9.53 -3.52 18.00
CA LEU A 112 8.34 -3.30 18.82
C LEU A 112 8.07 -4.47 19.78
N MET A 113 8.20 -5.72 19.32
CA MET A 113 8.08 -6.90 20.19
C MET A 113 9.18 -6.94 21.25
N GLY A 114 10.44 -6.74 20.87
CA GLY A 114 11.56 -6.69 21.80
C GLY A 114 11.37 -5.61 22.87
N LEU A 115 10.91 -4.43 22.46
CA LEU A 115 10.60 -3.34 23.39
C LEU A 115 9.41 -3.70 24.30
N THR A 116 8.37 -4.35 23.79
CA THR A 116 7.23 -4.82 24.58
C THR A 116 7.68 -5.84 25.63
N TYR A 117 8.53 -6.80 25.24
CA TYR A 117 9.09 -7.81 26.13
C TYR A 117 9.98 -7.21 27.23
N LEU A 118 10.89 -6.29 26.87
CA LEU A 118 11.75 -5.58 27.82
C LEU A 118 10.94 -4.80 28.87
N ASN A 119 9.83 -4.18 28.45
CA ASN A 119 8.91 -3.48 29.34
C ASN A 119 8.04 -4.43 30.18
N GLY A 120 7.69 -5.61 29.66
CA GLY A 120 6.90 -6.62 30.37
C GLY A 120 7.69 -7.48 31.36
N ALA A 121 8.99 -7.67 31.12
CA ALA A 121 9.90 -8.43 31.98
C ALA A 121 10.54 -7.59 33.10
N SER A 122 10.53 -6.26 32.99
CA SER A 122 11.08 -5.36 34.00
C SER A 122 10.00 -4.93 35.00
N ALA A 123 10.17 -5.25 36.29
CA ALA A 123 9.43 -4.57 37.37
C ALA A 123 9.67 -3.05 37.30
N PRO A 124 8.75 -2.18 37.77
CA PRO A 124 8.64 -0.80 37.29
C PRO A 124 9.87 0.02 37.70
N ALA A 125 10.84 0.12 36.80
CA ALA A 125 11.94 1.05 36.95
C ALA A 125 11.37 2.45 36.68
N ALA A 126 11.05 3.11 37.79
CA ALA A 126 10.78 4.53 37.97
C ALA A 126 11.36 5.43 36.86
N ALA A 127 10.55 5.77 35.85
CA ALA A 127 10.77 6.93 34.96
C ALA A 127 9.56 7.30 34.05
N TYR A 128 8.57 6.42 33.86
CA TYR A 128 7.39 6.70 33.03
C TYR A 128 6.12 6.81 33.87
N ALA A 129 6.12 7.71 34.85
CA ALA A 129 4.93 8.06 35.60
C ALA A 129 3.90 8.74 34.68
N GLY A 130 2.97 7.95 34.11
CA GLY A 130 1.77 8.46 33.42
C GLY A 130 1.67 8.17 31.92
N ALA A 131 2.66 7.52 31.28
CA ALA A 131 2.56 7.13 29.87
C ALA A 131 2.06 5.67 29.78
N ASP A 132 0.92 5.46 29.10
CA ASP A 132 0.41 4.13 28.76
C ASP A 132 1.36 3.48 27.71
N VAL A 133 2.44 2.87 28.19
CA VAL A 133 3.49 2.26 27.35
C VAL A 133 2.91 1.18 26.43
N PRO A 134 2.04 0.26 26.91
CA PRO A 134 1.32 -0.66 26.04
C PRO A 134 0.45 0.05 25.00
N GLY A 135 -0.27 1.11 25.38
CA GLY A 135 -1.07 1.93 24.47
C GLY A 135 -0.22 2.57 23.36
N LEU A 136 0.96 3.08 23.70
CA LEU A 136 1.90 3.68 22.72
C LEU A 136 2.46 2.64 21.76
N LEU A 137 2.82 1.44 22.26
CA LEU A 137 3.30 0.33 21.43
C LEU A 137 2.23 -0.15 20.46
N LEU A 138 0.98 -0.26 20.93
CA LEU A 138 -0.17 -0.60 20.10
C LEU A 138 -0.42 0.46 19.03
N ALA A 139 -0.43 1.75 19.41
CA ALA A 139 -0.58 2.85 18.46
C ALA A 139 0.55 2.87 17.42
N GLY A 140 1.80 2.62 17.86
CA GLY A 140 2.96 2.47 16.98
C GLY A 140 2.82 1.31 16.00
N SER A 141 2.35 0.15 16.46
CA SER A 141 2.09 -1.02 15.61
C SER A 141 0.99 -0.76 14.58
N PHE A 142 -0.07 -0.04 14.96
CA PHE A 142 -1.14 0.36 14.05
C PHE A 142 -0.65 1.36 13.00
N GLY A 143 0.13 2.36 13.41
CA GLY A 143 0.75 3.33 12.50
C GLY A 143 1.70 2.66 11.51
N ALA A 144 2.52 1.72 11.98
CA ALA A 144 3.39 0.91 11.12
C ALA A 144 2.57 0.09 10.11
N SER A 145 1.48 -0.55 10.54
CA SER A 145 0.58 -1.32 9.68
C SER A 145 0.00 -0.44 8.56
N LEU A 146 -0.53 0.74 8.90
CA LEU A 146 -1.04 1.70 7.91
C LEU A 146 0.04 2.15 6.93
N TYR A 147 1.24 2.45 7.42
CA TYR A 147 2.36 2.88 6.58
C TYR A 147 2.74 1.80 5.55
N PHE A 148 2.95 0.56 6.00
CA PHE A 148 3.32 -0.54 5.11
C PHE A 148 2.21 -0.90 4.12
N MET A 149 0.94 -0.85 4.54
CA MET A 149 -0.19 -1.06 3.62
C MET A 149 -0.32 0.06 2.58
N THR A 150 -0.08 1.31 2.98
CA THR A 150 -0.10 2.46 2.05
C THR A 150 1.07 2.37 1.05
N LYS A 151 2.26 1.95 1.50
CA LYS A 151 3.41 1.65 0.62
C LYS A 151 3.06 0.57 -0.41
N LYS A 152 2.21 -0.39 -0.03
CA LYS A 152 1.65 -1.44 -0.90
C LYS A 152 0.45 -0.96 -1.75
N ASN A 153 0.21 0.34 -1.94
CA ASN A 153 -0.92 0.86 -2.75
C ASN A 153 -2.31 0.39 -2.28
N VAL A 154 -2.49 0.02 -1.00
CA VAL A 154 -3.81 -0.23 -0.44
C VAL A 154 -4.48 1.11 -0.13
N LYS A 155 -5.76 1.26 -0.46
CA LYS A 155 -6.52 2.46 -0.07
C LYS A 155 -6.56 2.57 1.46
N LEU A 156 -6.31 3.77 1.98
CA LEU A 156 -6.19 4.01 3.42
C LEU A 156 -7.41 3.49 4.21
N GLY A 157 -8.63 3.71 3.71
CA GLY A 157 -9.85 3.17 4.34
C GLY A 157 -9.91 1.65 4.42
N LYS A 158 -9.41 0.93 3.40
CA LYS A 158 -9.30 -0.54 3.45
C LYS A 158 -8.23 -0.98 4.43
N ALA A 159 -7.07 -0.31 4.41
CA ALA A 159 -5.97 -0.58 5.33
C ALA A 159 -6.38 -0.42 6.79
N THR A 160 -7.17 0.61 7.11
CA THR A 160 -7.73 0.82 8.44
C THR A 160 -8.66 -0.32 8.86
N VAL A 161 -9.61 -0.73 8.02
CA VAL A 161 -10.54 -1.83 8.34
C VAL A 161 -9.79 -3.15 8.57
N ILE A 162 -8.82 -3.45 7.70
CA ILE A 162 -7.99 -4.66 7.81
C ILE A 162 -7.14 -4.63 9.08
N SER A 163 -6.52 -3.48 9.40
CA SER A 163 -5.71 -3.32 10.61
C SER A 163 -6.56 -3.44 11.88
N ILE A 164 -7.76 -2.85 11.91
CA ILE A 164 -8.71 -3.02 13.02
C ILE A 164 -9.11 -4.49 13.16
N GLY A 165 -9.39 -5.18 12.05
CA GLY A 165 -9.66 -6.62 12.07
C GLY A 165 -8.49 -7.42 12.66
N GLY A 166 -7.26 -7.05 12.32
CA GLY A 166 -6.05 -7.64 12.90
C GLY A 166 -5.91 -7.39 14.41
N ILE A 167 -6.27 -6.18 14.89
CA ILE A 167 -6.23 -5.86 16.32
C ILE A 167 -7.28 -6.70 17.06
N VAL A 168 -8.52 -6.75 16.57
CA VAL A 168 -9.59 -7.52 17.20
C VAL A 168 -9.25 -9.00 17.23
N ALA A 169 -8.77 -9.57 16.12
CA ALA A 169 -8.35 -10.96 16.06
C ALA A 169 -7.18 -11.24 17.02
N GLY A 170 -6.18 -10.36 17.05
CA GLY A 170 -5.03 -10.46 17.95
C GLY A 170 -5.44 -10.37 19.42
N ALA A 171 -6.37 -9.47 19.77
CA ALA A 171 -6.87 -9.31 21.13
C ALA A 171 -7.65 -10.55 21.60
N VAL A 172 -8.55 -11.09 20.77
CA VAL A 172 -9.32 -12.30 21.11
C VAL A 172 -8.40 -13.50 21.32
N VAL A 173 -7.43 -13.71 20.43
CA VAL A 173 -6.44 -14.79 20.58
C VAL A 173 -5.55 -14.53 21.79
N GLY A 174 -5.13 -13.28 22.01
CA GLY A 174 -4.31 -12.88 23.14
C GLY A 174 -4.96 -13.19 24.48
N SER A 175 -6.22 -12.80 24.64
CA SER A 175 -7.00 -13.09 25.85
C SER A 175 -7.26 -14.58 26.04
N ALA A 176 -7.47 -15.35 24.97
CA ALA A 176 -7.60 -16.80 25.07
C ALA A 176 -6.30 -17.48 25.53
N VAL A 177 -5.15 -17.01 25.02
CA VAL A 177 -3.82 -17.50 25.41
C VAL A 177 -3.51 -17.12 26.85
N GLU A 178 -3.81 -15.90 27.27
CA GLU A 178 -3.68 -15.44 28.67
C GLU A 178 -4.48 -16.33 29.63
N ASN A 179 -5.76 -16.58 29.31
CA ASN A 179 -6.64 -17.41 30.11
C ASN A 179 -6.20 -18.88 30.16
N TRP A 180 -5.55 -19.37 29.10
CA TRP A 180 -5.03 -20.75 29.05
C TRP A 180 -3.69 -20.91 29.77
N LEU A 181 -2.79 -19.93 29.66
CA LEU A 181 -1.49 -19.99 30.33
C LEU A 181 -1.58 -19.76 31.85
N GLN A 182 -2.72 -19.24 32.35
CA GLN A 182 -2.85 -18.81 33.75
C GLN A 182 -1.62 -17.98 34.17
N VAL A 183 -1.31 -16.92 33.39
CA VAL A 183 -0.10 -16.09 33.56
C VAL A 183 0.01 -15.49 34.98
N ASP A 184 -1.10 -15.45 35.72
CA ASP A 184 -1.19 -15.09 37.13
C ASP A 184 -0.46 -16.07 38.09
N ILE A 185 -0.19 -17.31 37.67
CA ILE A 185 0.31 -18.41 38.51
C ILE A 185 1.72 -18.90 38.11
N VAL A 186 2.10 -18.86 36.83
CA VAL A 186 3.49 -19.15 36.40
C VAL A 186 3.95 -18.10 35.40
N PRO A 187 5.02 -17.34 35.70
CA PRO A 187 5.57 -16.36 34.77
C PRO A 187 6.12 -17.09 33.54
N PHE A 188 5.44 -16.92 32.40
CA PHE A 188 5.93 -17.42 31.12
C PHE A 188 7.00 -16.45 30.61
N LEU A 189 8.23 -16.96 30.44
CA LEU A 189 9.39 -16.19 29.99
C LEU A 189 9.74 -14.94 30.85
N GLY A 190 9.27 -14.84 32.10
CA GLY A 190 9.59 -13.71 32.98
C GLY A 190 8.73 -12.46 32.78
N ILE A 191 7.63 -12.55 32.03
CA ILE A 191 6.67 -11.46 31.85
C ILE A 191 5.68 -11.47 33.03
N HIS A 192 5.61 -10.38 33.78
CA HIS A 192 4.77 -10.27 34.99
C HIS A 192 3.40 -9.61 34.73
N SER A 193 3.13 -9.17 33.50
CA SER A 193 1.92 -8.42 33.16
C SER A 193 1.10 -9.14 32.08
N PRO A 194 -0.17 -9.49 32.35
CA PRO A 194 -1.07 -10.07 31.36
C PRO A 194 -1.25 -9.17 30.12
N ALA A 195 -1.23 -7.85 30.30
CA ALA A 195 -1.33 -6.87 29.21
C ALA A 195 -0.15 -6.91 28.23
N ALA A 196 1.04 -7.30 28.69
CA ALA A 196 2.22 -7.46 27.84
C ALA A 196 2.07 -8.66 26.90
N VAL A 197 1.48 -9.76 27.37
CA VAL A 197 1.23 -10.96 26.55
C VAL A 197 0.19 -10.67 25.47
N VAL A 198 -0.91 -9.99 25.82
CA VAL A 198 -1.95 -9.62 24.86
C VAL A 198 -1.41 -8.65 23.80
N SER A 199 -0.63 -7.64 24.20
CA SER A 199 -0.04 -6.70 23.25
C SER A 199 0.97 -7.35 22.31
N GLU A 200 1.77 -8.32 22.76
CA GLU A 200 2.69 -9.08 21.90
C GLU A 200 1.93 -9.86 20.81
N ILE A 201 0.84 -10.53 21.18
CA ILE A 201 -0.01 -11.27 20.23
C ILE A 201 -0.69 -10.32 19.23
N ILE A 202 -1.08 -9.12 19.66
CA ILE A 202 -1.62 -8.09 18.76
C ILE A 202 -0.54 -7.61 17.77
N ILE A 203 0.70 -7.39 18.22
CA ILE A 203 1.81 -6.97 17.35
C ILE A 203 2.13 -8.07 16.33
N ILE A 204 2.11 -9.35 16.73
CA ILE A 204 2.25 -10.50 15.81
C ILE A 204 1.12 -10.50 14.79
N SER A 205 -0.12 -10.30 15.23
CA SER A 205 -1.28 -10.23 14.34
C SER A 205 -1.14 -9.07 13.33
N GLN A 206 -0.77 -7.87 13.78
CA GLN A 206 -0.53 -6.72 12.90
C GLN A 206 0.64 -6.95 11.93
N PHE A 207 1.70 -7.63 12.36
CA PHE A 207 2.79 -8.03 11.50
C PHE A 207 2.27 -8.93 10.39
N LEU A 208 1.56 -10.02 10.71
CA LEU A 208 0.99 -10.94 9.72
C LEU A 208 0.02 -10.24 8.78
N VAL A 209 -0.85 -9.38 9.31
CA VAL A 209 -1.82 -8.61 8.53
C VAL A 209 -1.13 -7.70 7.54
N SER A 210 -0.18 -6.89 8.00
CA SER A 210 0.57 -6.01 7.11
C SER A 210 1.44 -6.76 6.11
N LEU A 211 1.82 -8.02 6.39
CA LEU A 211 2.70 -8.84 5.55
C LEU A 211 1.93 -9.54 4.42
N TYR A 212 0.81 -10.18 4.78
CA TYR A 212 0.06 -11.05 3.88
C TYR A 212 -1.21 -10.42 3.30
N LEU A 213 -1.82 -9.43 3.97
CA LEU A 213 -3.09 -8.85 3.51
C LEU A 213 -2.87 -7.59 2.67
N ARG A 214 -3.68 -7.47 1.62
CA ARG A 214 -3.77 -6.31 0.72
C ARG A 214 -5.22 -5.99 0.36
#